data_AF-A0AAE7BSH5-F1
#
_entry.id   AF-A0AAE7BSH5-F1
#
_cell.length_a   1.000
_cell.length_b   1.000
_cell.length_c   1.000
_cell.angle_alpha   90.00
_cell.angle_beta   90.00
_cell.angle_gamma   90.00
#
_symmetry.space_group_name_H-M   'P 1'
#
loop_
_entity.id
_entity.type
_entity.pdbx_description
1 polymer ?
#
loop_
_entity_poly.entity_id
_entity_poly.type
_entity_poly.pdbx_seq_one_letter_code
_entity_poly.pdbx_strand_id
1 'polypeptide(L)'
;MVHVDPAAKEIVGKKVYEVYVNCAASVNSAIESGDIKVKDGELSVDKKDLSAPTEKDSKVASLGSFGNYYWWGYAFTMTDRNTRDVANAWAQAGTVTAGVTAISGLIPSPPTKLVQAISYALSTGMVAIANEINHKNEGYGVTINIHYIGYFTISTNSKGTW
;
A
#
# COMPACT_ATOMS: atom_id res chain seq x y z
N MET A 1 -10.49 15.53 1.96
CA MET A 1 -10.48 14.16 2.50
C MET A 1 -10.62 13.18 1.35
N VAL A 2 -10.11 11.96 1.51
CA VAL A 2 -10.17 10.89 0.52
C VAL A 2 -11.52 10.20 0.59
N HIS A 3 -12.14 9.97 -0.57
CA HIS A 3 -13.43 9.29 -0.69
C HIS A 3 -13.33 8.20 -1.77
N VAL A 4 -14.03 7.08 -1.55
CA VAL A 4 -14.19 6.01 -2.54
C VAL A 4 -15.51 6.22 -3.27
N ASP A 5 -15.51 6.17 -4.60
CA ASP A 5 -16.73 6.29 -5.40
C ASP A 5 -17.71 5.15 -5.07
N PRO A 6 -18.94 5.45 -4.58
CA PRO A 6 -19.94 4.43 -4.30
C PRO A 6 -20.26 3.49 -5.47
N ALA A 7 -20.11 3.96 -6.72
CA ALA A 7 -20.33 3.15 -7.92
C ALA A 7 -19.34 1.98 -8.04
N ALA A 8 -18.14 2.09 -7.44
CA ALA A 8 -17.14 1.02 -7.46
C ALA A 8 -17.67 -0.27 -6.79
N LYS A 9 -18.62 -0.16 -5.85
CA LYS A 9 -19.22 -1.30 -5.16
C LYS A 9 -19.85 -2.32 -6.11
N GLU A 10 -20.47 -1.86 -7.18
CA GLU A 10 -21.12 -2.72 -8.19
C GLU A 10 -20.10 -3.41 -9.11
N ILE A 11 -18.88 -2.85 -9.22
CA ILE A 11 -17.80 -3.37 -10.07
C ILE A 11 -16.96 -4.42 -9.32
N VAL A 12 -16.52 -4.08 -8.10
CA VAL A 12 -15.58 -4.92 -7.33
C VAL A 12 -16.28 -5.82 -6.29
N GLY A 13 -17.57 -5.60 -6.07
CA GLY A 13 -18.35 -6.29 -5.05
C GLY A 13 -18.17 -5.73 -3.63
N LYS A 14 -19.16 -5.96 -2.77
CA LYS A 14 -19.27 -5.38 -1.42
C LYS A 14 -18.02 -5.58 -0.56
N LYS A 15 -17.48 -6.81 -0.52
CA LYS A 15 -16.35 -7.15 0.36
C LYS A 15 -15.08 -6.36 -0.02
N VAL A 16 -14.78 -6.25 -1.31
CA VAL A 16 -13.62 -5.50 -1.79
C VAL A 16 -13.83 -4.00 -1.60
N TYR A 17 -15.04 -3.50 -1.88
CA TYR A 17 -15.41 -2.11 -1.64
C TYR A 17 -15.23 -1.67 -0.17
N GLU A 18 -15.66 -2.50 0.79
CA GLU A 18 -15.49 -2.21 2.22
C GLU A 18 -14.01 -2.11 2.64
N VAL A 19 -13.12 -2.89 2.02
CA VAL A 19 -11.67 -2.76 2.27
C VAL A 19 -11.16 -1.40 1.80
N TYR A 20 -11.55 -0.94 0.61
CA TYR A 20 -11.18 0.39 0.11
C TYR A 20 -11.75 1.52 0.99
N VAL A 21 -12.98 1.39 1.48
CA VAL A 21 -13.58 2.37 2.40
C VAL A 21 -12.81 2.45 3.72
N ASN A 22 -12.47 1.30 4.31
CA ASN A 22 -11.68 1.25 5.54
C ASN A 22 -10.26 1.83 5.35
N CYS A 23 -9.68 1.61 4.17
CA CYS A 23 -8.43 2.25 3.78
C CYS A 23 -8.57 3.77 3.70
N ALA A 24 -9.57 4.29 2.97
CA ALA A 24 -9.81 5.73 2.88
C ALA A 24 -10.04 6.38 4.26
N ALA A 25 -10.74 5.68 5.16
CA ALA A 25 -10.91 6.12 6.55
C ALA A 25 -9.57 6.16 7.33
N SER A 26 -8.67 5.20 7.09
CA SER A 26 -7.34 5.17 7.71
C SER A 26 -6.46 6.33 7.19
N VAL A 27 -6.51 6.61 5.88
CA VAL A 27 -5.85 7.77 5.27
C VAL A 27 -6.40 9.08 5.84
N ASN A 28 -7.72 9.22 5.94
CA ASN A 28 -8.35 10.41 6.52
C ASN A 28 -7.98 10.61 7.98
N SER A 29 -7.95 9.54 8.79
CA SER A 29 -7.51 9.60 10.19
C SER A 29 -6.05 10.07 10.32
N ALA A 30 -5.19 9.62 9.40
CA ALA A 30 -3.79 10.06 9.32
C ALA A 30 -3.67 11.55 8.92
N ILE A 31 -4.56 12.04 8.05
CA ILE A 31 -4.61 13.46 7.69
C ILE A 31 -5.10 14.31 8.87
N GLU A 32 -6.17 13.89 9.54
CA GLU A 32 -6.76 14.60 10.67
C GLU A 32 -5.82 14.71 11.88
N SER A 33 -5.04 13.65 12.14
CA SER A 33 -4.02 13.64 13.19
C SER A 33 -2.76 14.45 12.84
N GLY A 34 -2.61 14.88 11.58
CA GLY A 34 -1.42 15.60 11.09
C GLY A 34 -0.24 14.68 10.74
N ASP A 35 -0.42 13.36 10.83
CA ASP A 35 0.54 12.33 10.47
C ASP A 35 0.83 12.30 8.96
N ILE A 36 -0.14 12.69 8.13
CA ILE A 36 -0.01 12.91 6.69
C ILE A 36 -0.51 14.31 6.37
N LYS A 37 0.27 15.07 5.59
CA LYS A 37 -0.11 16.41 5.13
C LYS A 37 -0.64 16.31 3.71
N VAL A 38 -1.49 17.26 3.32
CA VAL A 38 -1.85 17.46 1.91
C VAL A 38 -1.13 18.71 1.42
N LYS A 39 -0.24 18.56 0.44
CA LYS A 39 0.49 19.66 -0.21
C LYS A 39 0.18 19.61 -1.70
N ASP A 40 -0.26 20.72 -2.28
CA ASP A 40 -0.63 20.83 -3.70
C ASP A 40 -1.64 19.76 -4.18
N GLY A 41 -2.56 19.35 -3.29
CA GLY A 41 -3.56 18.33 -3.58
C GLY A 41 -3.08 16.89 -3.43
N GLU A 42 -1.83 16.66 -3.01
CA GLU A 42 -1.23 15.33 -2.86
C GLU A 42 -0.82 15.01 -1.42
N LEU A 43 -0.78 13.72 -1.10
CA LEU A 43 -0.27 13.25 0.19
C LEU A 43 1.23 13.51 0.30
N SER A 44 1.64 14.15 1.40
CA SER A 44 3.02 14.46 1.73
C SER A 44 3.31 14.03 3.16
N VAL A 45 4.38 13.26 3.33
CA VAL A 45 4.89 12.82 4.63
C VAL A 45 6.32 13.33 4.75
N ASP A 46 6.67 13.95 5.86
CA ASP A 46 8.06 14.35 6.09
C ASP A 46 8.84 13.12 6.61
N LYS A 47 10.04 12.86 6.07
CA LYS A 47 10.84 11.67 6.43
C LYS A 47 11.06 11.50 7.93
N LYS A 48 11.15 12.60 8.67
CA LYS A 48 11.34 12.64 10.13
C LYS A 48 10.16 12.05 10.92
N ASP A 49 8.98 11.99 10.31
CA ASP A 49 7.76 11.48 10.94
C ASP A 49 7.64 9.95 10.74
N LEU A 50 8.52 9.36 9.91
CA LEU A 50 8.63 7.92 9.75
C LEU A 50 9.40 7.30 10.92
N SER A 51 8.81 6.28 11.52
CA SER A 51 9.41 5.58 12.66
C SER A 51 9.11 4.09 12.58
N ALA A 52 9.89 3.29 13.32
CA ALA A 52 9.53 1.91 13.60
C ALA A 52 8.10 1.82 14.19
N PRO A 53 7.39 0.71 13.95
CA PRO A 53 6.06 0.48 14.49
C PRO A 53 6.14 0.31 16.01
N THR A 54 5.12 0.78 16.72
CA THR A 54 4.92 0.43 18.12
C THR A 54 4.20 -0.90 18.22
N GLU A 55 4.18 -1.49 19.42
CA GLU A 55 3.46 -2.75 19.67
C GLU A 55 1.95 -2.66 19.33
N LYS A 56 1.37 -1.45 19.38
CA LYS A 56 -0.01 -1.16 19.00
C LYS A 56 -0.21 -1.21 17.47
N ASP A 57 0.82 -0.85 16.70
CA ASP A 57 0.80 -0.88 15.23
C ASP A 57 0.95 -2.30 14.68
N SER A 58 1.63 -3.19 15.42
CA SER A 58 1.82 -4.60 15.09
C SER A 58 0.64 -5.52 15.46
N LYS A 59 -0.37 -5.00 16.19
CA LYS A 59 -1.55 -5.77 16.65
C LYS A 59 -2.67 -5.87 15.60
N VAL A 60 -2.38 -5.61 14.33
CA VAL A 60 -3.34 -5.90 13.25
C VAL A 60 -3.39 -7.41 13.08
N ALA A 61 -4.40 -8.01 13.71
CA ALA A 61 -4.74 -9.40 13.58
C ALA A 61 -4.79 -9.76 12.09
N SER A 62 -4.00 -10.76 11.73
CA SER A 62 -3.95 -11.39 10.42
C SER A 62 -5.34 -11.42 9.78
N LEU A 63 -5.47 -10.87 8.58
CA LEU A 63 -6.37 -11.36 7.53
C LEU A 63 -6.21 -10.61 6.20
N GLY A 64 -5.04 -10.04 5.89
CA GLY A 64 -4.75 -9.72 4.49
C GLY A 64 -4.57 -11.03 3.75
N SER A 65 -5.42 -11.36 2.78
CA SER A 65 -5.31 -12.59 1.97
C SER A 65 -4.00 -12.71 1.16
N PHE A 66 -3.03 -11.82 1.40
CA PHE A 66 -1.90 -11.56 0.54
C PHE A 66 -0.61 -11.15 1.29
N GLY A 67 -0.58 -11.07 2.63
CA GLY A 67 0.61 -10.58 3.34
C GLY A 67 0.65 -10.70 4.86
N ASN A 68 1.83 -10.49 5.44
CA ASN A 68 2.14 -10.63 6.87
C ASN A 68 2.82 -9.39 7.46
N TYR A 69 2.54 -9.08 8.73
CA TYR A 69 3.23 -8.05 9.50
C TYR A 69 4.53 -8.57 10.12
N TYR A 70 5.54 -7.71 10.14
CA TYR A 70 6.85 -7.94 10.73
C TYR A 70 7.28 -6.71 11.54
N TRP A 71 8.28 -6.88 12.41
CA TRP A 71 8.84 -5.77 13.19
C TRP A 71 9.42 -4.65 12.31
N TRP A 72 9.89 -4.98 11.11
CA TRP A 72 10.44 -4.03 10.15
C TRP A 72 9.38 -3.40 9.23
N GLY A 73 8.18 -3.99 9.13
CA GLY A 73 7.24 -3.61 8.07
C GLY A 73 6.10 -4.58 7.78
N TYR A 74 5.65 -4.56 6.54
CA TYR A 74 4.63 -5.46 6.00
C TYR A 74 5.12 -6.10 4.72
N ALA A 75 5.00 -7.43 4.60
CA ALA A 75 5.34 -8.15 3.37
C ALA A 75 4.06 -8.54 2.63
N PHE A 76 4.01 -8.27 1.33
CA PHE A 76 2.92 -8.66 0.44
C PHE A 76 3.45 -9.56 -0.66
N THR A 77 3.01 -10.82 -0.72
CA THR A 77 3.46 -11.80 -1.72
C THR A 77 2.34 -12.05 -2.72
N MET A 78 2.64 -11.81 -4.00
CA MET A 78 1.66 -11.86 -5.08
C MET A 78 1.96 -12.98 -6.07
N THR A 79 0.93 -13.44 -6.79
CA THR A 79 1.10 -14.22 -8.01
C THR A 79 1.60 -13.34 -9.17
N ASP A 80 2.04 -13.93 -10.28
CA ASP A 80 2.40 -13.19 -11.52
C ASP A 80 1.27 -12.27 -11.98
N ARG A 81 0.03 -12.78 -12.01
CA ARG A 81 -1.15 -12.01 -12.40
C ARG A 81 -1.35 -10.79 -11.49
N ASN A 82 -1.41 -11.00 -10.18
CA ASN A 82 -1.63 -9.91 -9.21
C ASN A 82 -0.49 -8.88 -9.27
N THR A 83 0.73 -9.35 -9.50
CA THR A 83 1.91 -8.50 -9.66
C THR A 83 1.77 -7.55 -10.85
N ARG A 84 1.35 -8.06 -12.01
CA ARG A 84 1.10 -7.24 -13.21
C ARG A 84 -0.03 -6.24 -12.98
N ASP A 85 -1.11 -6.67 -12.35
CA ASP A 85 -2.26 -5.81 -12.06
C ASP A 85 -1.85 -4.65 -11.13
N VAL A 86 -1.08 -4.93 -10.08
CA VAL A 86 -0.56 -3.89 -9.15
C VAL A 86 0.43 -2.96 -9.83
N ALA A 87 1.38 -3.48 -10.61
CA ALA A 87 2.34 -2.66 -11.33
C ALA A 87 1.65 -1.71 -12.33
N ASN A 88 0.66 -2.22 -13.06
CA ASN A 88 -0.16 -1.42 -13.97
C ASN A 88 -0.99 -0.37 -13.23
N ALA A 89 -1.56 -0.71 -12.06
CA ALA A 89 -2.28 0.24 -11.24
C ALA A 89 -1.37 1.38 -10.77
N TRP A 90 -0.14 1.10 -10.33
CA TRP A 90 0.79 2.14 -9.89
C TRP A 90 1.32 3.00 -11.04
N ALA A 91 1.57 2.39 -12.19
CA ALA A 91 1.95 3.15 -13.39
C ALA A 91 0.83 4.11 -13.84
N GLN A 92 -0.44 3.76 -13.60
CA GLN A 92 -1.61 4.51 -14.05
C GLN A 92 -2.24 5.41 -12.98
N ALA A 93 -1.94 5.22 -11.69
CA ALA A 93 -2.59 5.91 -10.58
C ALA A 93 -2.51 7.44 -10.66
N GLY A 94 -1.55 7.99 -11.42
CA GLY A 94 -1.45 9.41 -11.77
C GLY A 94 -1.14 10.36 -10.60
N THR A 95 -1.36 9.90 -9.36
CA THR A 95 -1.25 10.65 -8.10
C THR A 95 -0.73 9.74 -6.99
N VAL A 96 -0.03 10.31 -6.01
CA VAL A 96 0.41 9.58 -4.81
C VAL A 96 -0.81 9.09 -4.03
N THR A 97 -1.82 9.95 -3.94
CA THR A 97 -3.08 9.66 -3.22
C THR A 97 -3.79 8.40 -3.74
N ALA A 98 -3.93 8.27 -5.07
CA ALA A 98 -4.53 7.08 -5.67
C ALA A 98 -3.65 5.84 -5.48
N GLY A 99 -2.33 5.98 -5.61
CA GLY A 99 -1.38 4.88 -5.36
C GLY A 99 -1.45 4.35 -3.92
N VAL A 100 -1.47 5.25 -2.94
CA VAL A 100 -1.62 4.89 -1.51
C VAL A 100 -2.93 4.14 -1.30
N THR A 101 -4.04 4.66 -1.83
CA THR A 101 -5.36 4.04 -1.68
C THR A 101 -5.41 2.64 -2.32
N ALA A 102 -4.75 2.45 -3.47
CA ALA A 102 -4.67 1.15 -4.14
C ALA A 102 -3.89 0.11 -3.30
N ILE A 103 -2.75 0.48 -2.71
CA ILE A 103 -1.91 -0.44 -1.92
C ILE A 103 -2.51 -0.72 -0.55
N SER A 104 -2.88 0.34 0.15
CA SER A 104 -3.48 0.24 1.48
C SER A 104 -4.82 -0.48 1.41
N GLY A 105 -5.53 -0.44 0.28
CA GLY A 105 -6.71 -1.26 0.00
C GLY A 105 -6.45 -2.76 -0.16
N LEU A 106 -5.19 -3.21 -0.26
CA LEU A 106 -4.83 -4.63 -0.22
C LEU A 106 -4.58 -5.13 1.22
N ILE A 107 -4.60 -4.21 2.18
CA ILE A 107 -4.27 -4.46 3.58
C ILE A 107 -5.54 -4.22 4.40
N PRO A 108 -6.11 -5.25 5.02
CA PRO A 108 -7.27 -5.05 5.88
C PRO A 108 -6.89 -4.19 7.08
N SER A 109 -7.50 -3.01 7.16
CA SER A 109 -7.30 -2.02 8.23
C SER A 109 -5.82 -1.68 8.48
N PRO A 110 -5.14 -1.01 7.53
CA PRO A 110 -3.72 -0.72 7.63
C PRO A 110 -3.45 0.24 8.81
N PRO A 111 -2.40 0.01 9.62
CA PRO A 111 -1.97 0.97 10.64
C PRO A 111 -1.62 2.31 10.00
N THR A 112 -1.89 3.42 10.70
CA THR A 112 -1.52 4.77 10.26
C THR A 112 -0.06 4.86 9.84
N LYS A 113 0.86 4.26 10.60
CA LYS A 113 2.30 4.23 10.26
C LYS A 113 2.60 3.53 8.95
N LEU A 114 1.85 2.48 8.61
CA LEU A 114 2.02 1.80 7.34
C LEU A 114 1.53 2.68 6.19
N VAL A 115 0.41 3.39 6.37
CA VAL A 115 -0.10 4.37 5.39
C VAL A 115 0.91 5.51 5.18
N GLN A 116 1.54 6.02 6.25
CA GLN A 116 2.60 7.03 6.16
C GLN A 116 3.80 6.52 5.34
N ALA A 117 4.27 5.30 5.62
CA ALA A 117 5.38 4.69 4.92
C ALA A 117 5.09 4.51 3.43
N ILE A 118 3.90 4.02 3.08
CA ILE A 118 3.45 3.87 1.69
C ILE A 118 3.39 5.24 1.00
N SER A 119 2.79 6.24 1.64
CA SER A 119 2.65 7.60 1.10
C SER A 119 4.01 8.23 0.82
N TYR A 120 4.93 8.13 1.78
CA TYR A 120 6.30 8.63 1.60
C TYR A 120 6.99 7.90 0.45
N ALA A 121 7.01 6.56 0.47
CA ALA A 121 7.75 5.79 -0.51
C ALA A 121 7.22 6.02 -1.94
N LEU A 122 5.90 6.12 -2.14
CA LEU A 122 5.32 6.45 -3.44
C LEU A 122 5.64 7.88 -3.89
N SER A 123 5.69 8.85 -2.98
CA SER A 123 6.07 10.23 -3.33
C SER A 123 7.52 10.35 -3.80
N THR A 124 8.39 9.40 -3.44
CA THR A 124 9.78 9.37 -3.91
C THR A 124 9.96 8.80 -5.32
N GLY A 125 8.98 8.08 -5.87
CA GLY A 125 9.12 7.53 -7.22
C GLY A 125 8.18 6.38 -7.59
N MET A 126 6.87 6.60 -7.55
CA MET A 126 5.84 5.60 -7.90
C MET A 126 6.11 4.85 -9.23
N VAL A 127 6.47 5.57 -10.31
CA VAL A 127 6.75 4.95 -11.63
C VAL A 127 7.99 4.06 -11.59
N ALA A 128 9.04 4.48 -10.88
CA ALA A 128 10.25 3.67 -10.72
C ALA A 128 9.95 2.37 -9.97
N ILE A 129 9.10 2.43 -8.95
CA ILE A 129 8.70 1.24 -8.19
C ILE A 129 7.83 0.31 -9.05
N ALA A 130 6.90 0.85 -9.84
CA ALA A 130 6.10 0.04 -10.78
C ALA A 130 6.99 -0.69 -11.81
N ASN A 131 8.02 -0.03 -12.32
CA ASN A 131 8.99 -0.64 -13.24
C ASN A 131 9.81 -1.74 -12.55
N GLU A 132 10.25 -1.52 -11.30
CA GLU A 132 10.96 -2.53 -10.52
C GLU A 132 10.10 -3.77 -10.26
N ILE A 133 8.81 -3.59 -9.94
CA ILE A 133 7.86 -4.70 -9.78
C ILE A 133 7.76 -5.52 -11.07
N ASN A 134 7.58 -4.86 -12.21
CA ASN A 134 7.50 -5.53 -13.50
C ASN A 134 8.80 -6.26 -13.86
N HIS A 135 9.95 -5.64 -13.58
CA HIS A 135 11.26 -6.23 -13.80
C HIS A 135 11.48 -7.49 -12.96
N LYS A 136 11.12 -7.44 -11.66
CA LYS A 136 11.32 -8.54 -10.70
C LYS A 136 10.28 -9.66 -10.79
N ASN A 137 9.16 -9.45 -11.45
CA ASN A 137 8.10 -10.45 -11.53
C ASN A 137 8.57 -11.78 -12.16
N GLU A 138 9.34 -11.72 -13.24
CA GLU A 138 9.90 -12.88 -13.98
C GLU A 138 8.89 -14.02 -14.32
N GLY A 139 7.58 -13.78 -14.18
CA GLY A 139 6.54 -14.80 -14.35
C GLY A 139 6.19 -15.59 -13.08
N TYR A 140 6.76 -15.26 -11.91
CA TYR A 140 6.53 -15.95 -10.64
C TYR A 140 5.82 -15.09 -9.58
N GLY A 141 5.60 -13.81 -9.89
CA GLY A 141 5.14 -12.82 -8.94
C GLY A 141 6.28 -12.26 -8.08
N VAL A 142 5.96 -11.28 -7.24
CA VAL A 142 6.92 -10.67 -6.32
C VAL A 142 6.42 -10.67 -4.88
N THR A 143 7.38 -10.60 -3.96
CA THR A 143 7.17 -10.10 -2.60
C THR A 143 7.58 -8.63 -2.54
N ILE A 144 6.66 -7.77 -2.13
CA ILE A 144 6.92 -6.37 -1.82
C ILE A 144 6.98 -6.24 -0.30
N ASN A 145 8.13 -5.83 0.22
CA ASN A 145 8.32 -5.48 1.62
C ASN A 145 8.22 -3.97 1.78
N ILE A 146 7.24 -3.52 2.55
CA ILE A 146 7.01 -2.12 2.89
C ILE A 146 7.63 -1.88 4.25
N HIS A 147 8.71 -1.12 4.31
CA HIS A 147 9.38 -0.79 5.57
C HIS A 147 8.74 0.45 6.19
N TYR A 148 8.48 0.44 7.49
CA TYR A 148 7.88 1.58 8.19
C TYR A 148 8.69 2.87 8.09
N ILE A 149 9.99 2.75 7.77
CA ILE A 149 10.88 3.89 7.52
C ILE A 149 10.85 4.40 6.06
N GLY A 150 9.81 4.03 5.30
CA GLY A 150 9.43 4.70 4.04
C GLY A 150 10.19 4.24 2.80
N TYR A 151 10.58 2.97 2.72
CA TYR A 151 11.10 2.41 1.47
C TYR A 151 10.54 1.02 1.20
N PHE A 152 10.64 0.60 -0.05
CA PHE A 152 10.27 -0.74 -0.48
C PHE A 152 11.50 -1.58 -0.78
N THR A 153 11.42 -2.88 -0.54
CA THR A 153 12.29 -3.86 -1.21
C THR A 153 11.40 -4.83 -1.97
N ILE A 154 11.76 -5.14 -3.21
CA ILE A 154 10.99 -6.01 -4.09
C ILE A 154 11.88 -7.20 -4.45
N SER A 155 11.36 -8.41 -4.27
CA SER A 155 12.05 -9.65 -4.60
C SER A 155 11.17 -10.54 -5.46
N THR A 156 11.77 -11.20 -6.45
CA THR A 156 11.15 -12.26 -7.24
C THR A 156 10.75 -13.42 -6.33
N ASN A 157 9.55 -13.95 -6.49
CA ASN A 157 9.15 -15.16 -5.79
C ASN A 157 9.91 -16.37 -6.32
N SER A 158 10.07 -17.38 -5.47
CA SER A 158 10.63 -18.65 -5.90
C SER A 158 9.72 -19.33 -6.93
N LYS A 159 10.34 -20.02 -7.89
CA LYS A 159 9.60 -20.87 -8.85
C LYS A 159 8.77 -21.91 -8.10
N GLY A 160 7.47 -22.00 -8.39
CA GLY A 160 6.54 -22.92 -7.72
C GLY A 160 5.94 -22.39 -6.41
N THR A 161 6.13 -21.11 -6.10
CA THR A 161 5.26 -20.42 -5.14
C THR A 161 3.91 -20.25 -5.84
N TRP A 162 2.85 -20.85 -5.28
CA TRP A 162 1.45 -20.92 -5.76
C TRP A 162 1.10 -22.09 -6.71
#